data_AF-D2S4N7-F1
#
_entry.id   AF-D2S4N7-F1
#
_cell.length_a   1.000
_cell.length_b   1.000
_cell.length_c   1.000
_cell.angle_alpha   90.00
_cell.angle_beta   90.00
_cell.angle_gamma   90.00
#
_symmetry.space_group_name_H-M   'P 1'
#
loop_
_entity.id
_entity.type
_entity.pdbx_description
1 polymer ?
#
loop_
_entity_poly.entity_id
_entity_poly.type
_entity_poly.pdbx_seq_one_letter_code
_entity_poly.pdbx_strand_id
1 'polypeptide(L)'
;MLRAAVPPSARLLPPLGPADVLGWPTVAVLAGLVAAAAGAWSTRARRRRGVRLRWRLAGLVLAVIAIAAALQTRSVGPATSVALLGGALLLFLVAVLTAGSAWVGWRARRLARSGRAVDVLAAAGLRALSGPAGRTAGSVFVAGIALGIASVLTAVLLTGDGYGGLSGHLPGLALTATAAFLAVLVAIAGMTLAAADDLVTTRRALASTAALGASPATLDRVQRRRLQVVTVTPMAAGVLVGAVVYPAPLIVSSPLFLAALGVLPVAVLLVWAACAAVVRVLRSRTRLAADPSSLRVA
;
A
#
# COMPACT_ATOMS: atom_id res chain seq x y z
N MET A 1 23.32 -34.31 -7.66
CA MET A 1 23.97 -34.48 -6.34
C MET A 1 24.90 -33.29 -6.05
N LEU A 2 24.35 -32.10 -5.77
CA LEU A 2 25.10 -30.84 -5.54
C LEU A 2 24.96 -30.34 -4.09
N ARG A 3 24.83 -31.26 -3.12
CA ARG A 3 24.75 -30.95 -1.68
C ARG A 3 26.12 -30.93 -0.98
N ALA A 4 27.20 -31.20 -1.70
CA ALA A 4 28.53 -31.24 -1.11
C ALA A 4 29.20 -29.86 -1.12
N ALA A 5 29.56 -29.41 0.08
CA ALA A 5 30.61 -28.44 0.38
C ALA A 5 30.34 -26.93 0.26
N VAL A 6 29.19 -26.45 0.77
CA VAL A 6 29.20 -25.10 1.36
C VAL A 6 29.58 -25.24 2.84
N PRO A 7 30.73 -24.66 3.28
CA PRO A 7 31.21 -24.82 4.65
C PRO A 7 30.16 -24.35 5.66
N PRO A 8 30.06 -24.99 6.84
CA PRO A 8 29.05 -24.66 7.85
C PRO A 8 29.05 -23.18 8.25
N SER A 9 30.22 -22.54 8.22
CA SER A 9 30.42 -21.12 8.48
C SER A 9 29.84 -20.18 7.40
N ALA A 10 29.56 -20.67 6.19
CA ALA A 10 28.96 -19.90 5.11
C ALA A 10 27.43 -20.07 5.03
N ARG A 11 26.83 -20.90 5.89
CA ARG A 11 25.36 -21.06 5.99
C ARG A 11 24.78 -19.95 6.86
N LEU A 12 24.49 -18.81 6.23
CA LEU A 12 23.82 -17.67 6.88
C LEU A 12 22.39 -17.97 7.35
N LEU A 13 21.79 -19.06 6.86
CA LEU A 13 20.44 -19.48 7.23
C LEU A 13 20.44 -20.98 7.55
N PRO A 14 19.71 -21.42 8.59
CA PRO A 14 19.48 -22.84 8.84
C PRO A 14 18.83 -23.48 7.59
N PRO A 15 19.13 -24.76 7.29
CA PRO A 15 18.53 -25.43 6.15
C PRO A 15 17.00 -25.43 6.32
N LEU A 16 16.30 -24.92 5.31
CA LEU A 16 14.84 -24.92 5.26
C LEU A 16 14.32 -26.34 5.45
N GLY A 17 13.74 -26.60 6.62
CA GLY A 17 13.11 -27.87 6.92
C GLY A 17 11.76 -27.98 6.22
N PRO A 18 11.21 -29.21 6.05
CA PRO A 18 9.83 -29.37 5.59
C PRO A 18 8.82 -28.65 6.51
N ALA A 19 9.16 -28.47 7.79
CA ALA A 19 8.40 -27.67 8.74
C ALA A 19 8.35 -26.18 8.35
N ASP A 20 9.40 -25.61 7.77
CA ASP A 20 9.42 -24.20 7.34
C ASP A 20 8.51 -23.98 6.13
N VAL A 21 8.47 -24.95 5.21
CA VAL A 21 7.61 -24.90 4.01
C VAL A 21 6.13 -24.85 4.39
N LEU A 22 5.73 -25.55 5.46
CA LEU A 22 4.36 -25.50 5.98
C LEU A 22 4.13 -24.33 6.95
N GLY A 23 5.14 -23.96 7.73
CA GLY A 23 5.06 -22.89 8.72
C GLY A 23 4.83 -21.52 8.10
N TRP A 24 5.49 -21.20 6.99
CA TRP A 24 5.33 -19.90 6.33
C TRP A 24 3.89 -19.61 5.85
N PRO A 25 3.20 -20.52 5.14
CA PRO A 25 1.78 -20.39 4.84
C PRO A 25 0.93 -20.18 6.10
N THR A 26 1.17 -20.93 7.17
CA THR A 26 0.42 -20.78 8.42
C THR A 26 0.64 -19.40 9.05
N VAL A 27 1.89 -18.92 9.11
CA VAL A 27 2.22 -17.59 9.59
C VAL A 27 1.57 -16.51 8.73
N ALA A 28 1.59 -16.65 7.40
CA ALA A 28 0.93 -15.73 6.49
C ALA A 28 -0.60 -15.69 6.69
N VAL A 29 -1.24 -16.85 6.85
CA VAL A 29 -2.67 -16.97 7.15
C VAL A 29 -3.00 -16.34 8.51
N LEU A 30 -2.24 -16.67 9.55
CA LEU A 30 -2.44 -16.11 10.89
C LEU A 30 -2.23 -14.59 10.91
N ALA A 31 -1.17 -14.09 10.27
CA ALA A 31 -0.93 -12.66 10.14
C ALA A 31 -2.07 -11.97 9.36
N GLY A 32 -2.57 -12.60 8.30
CA GLY A 32 -3.74 -12.15 7.55
C GLY A 32 -5.01 -12.10 8.41
N LEU A 33 -5.26 -13.14 9.22
CA LEU A 33 -6.40 -13.19 10.14
C LEU A 33 -6.30 -12.13 11.24
N VAL A 34 -5.11 -11.93 11.83
CA VAL A 34 -4.86 -10.88 12.83
C VAL A 34 -5.05 -9.49 12.22
N ALA A 35 -4.53 -9.26 11.00
CA ALA A 35 -4.73 -8.01 10.29
C ALA A 35 -6.22 -7.77 9.95
N ALA A 36 -6.94 -8.81 9.53
CA ALA A 36 -8.38 -8.75 9.27
C ALA A 36 -9.19 -8.46 10.55
N ALA A 37 -8.86 -9.13 11.66
CA ALA A 37 -9.49 -8.90 12.96
C ALA A 37 -9.21 -7.48 13.49
N ALA A 38 -7.97 -7.00 13.40
CA ALA A 38 -7.60 -5.63 13.72
C ALA A 38 -8.35 -4.62 12.84
N GLY A 39 -8.49 -4.93 11.55
CA GLY A 39 -9.32 -4.19 10.60
C GLY A 39 -10.79 -4.11 11.03
N ALA A 40 -11.40 -5.25 11.38
CA ALA A 40 -12.78 -5.36 11.83
C ALA A 40 -13.03 -4.68 13.19
N TRP A 41 -12.06 -4.69 14.09
CA TRP A 41 -12.14 -3.92 15.35
C TRP A 41 -11.99 -2.42 15.10
N SER A 42 -11.20 -2.02 14.11
CA SER A 42 -11.00 -0.61 13.78
C SER A 42 -12.25 0.07 13.23
N THR A 43 -13.16 -0.69 12.60
CA THR A 43 -14.42 -0.19 12.01
C THR A 43 -15.54 0.00 13.02
N ARG A 44 -15.43 -0.54 14.24
CA ARG A 44 -16.39 -0.24 15.32
C ARG A 44 -16.32 1.26 15.63
N ALA A 45 -17.45 1.95 15.43
CA ALA A 45 -17.60 3.40 15.48
C ALA A 45 -17.32 3.98 16.87
N ARG A 46 -16.04 4.07 17.26
CA ARG A 46 -15.63 4.91 18.39
C ARG A 46 -15.54 6.34 17.90
N ARG A 47 -16.16 7.28 18.64
CA ARG A 47 -15.89 8.73 18.52
C ARG A 47 -14.41 8.97 18.80
N ARG A 48 -13.56 8.88 17.78
CA ARG A 48 -12.10 9.00 17.95
C ARG A 48 -11.76 10.48 18.13
N ARG A 49 -11.27 10.84 19.32
CA ARG A 49 -10.54 12.10 19.52
C ARG A 49 -9.38 12.14 18.52
N GLY A 50 -9.27 13.24 17.77
CA GLY A 50 -8.23 13.42 16.77
C GLY A 50 -6.85 13.46 17.42
N VAL A 51 -6.07 12.39 17.29
CA VAL A 51 -4.65 12.41 17.64
C VAL A 51 -3.94 13.45 16.77
N ARG A 52 -3.24 14.40 17.39
CA ARG A 52 -2.55 15.50 16.68
C ARG A 52 -1.54 14.94 15.66
N LEU A 53 -1.48 15.55 14.47
CA LEU A 53 -0.63 15.13 13.35
C LEU A 53 0.84 14.95 13.76
N ARG A 54 1.38 15.86 14.58
CA ARG A 54 2.77 15.81 15.05
C ARG A 54 3.13 14.50 15.75
N TRP A 55 2.22 13.94 16.55
CA TRP A 55 2.46 12.69 17.26
C TRP A 55 2.44 11.48 16.33
N ARG A 56 1.65 11.54 15.26
CA ARG A 56 1.63 10.49 14.22
C ARG A 56 2.92 10.49 13.41
N LEU A 57 3.41 11.68 13.04
CA LEU A 57 4.69 11.83 12.33
C LEU A 57 5.87 11.42 13.21
N ALA A 58 5.87 11.80 14.49
CA ALA A 58 6.90 11.36 15.43
C ALA A 58 6.92 9.83 15.57
N GLY A 59 5.74 9.19 15.66
CA GLY A 59 5.63 7.73 15.63
C GLY A 59 6.19 7.11 14.34
N LEU A 60 5.91 7.71 13.17
CA LEU A 60 6.47 7.24 11.89
C LEU A 60 7.99 7.29 11.89
N VAL A 61 8.56 8.42 12.28
CA VAL A 61 10.01 8.63 12.32
C VAL A 61 10.66 7.64 13.29
N LEU A 62 10.07 7.47 14.49
CA LEU A 62 10.56 6.51 15.48
C LEU A 62 10.51 5.06 14.95
N ALA A 63 9.45 4.69 14.21
CA ALA A 63 9.36 3.40 13.53
C ALA A 63 10.49 3.19 12.54
N VAL A 64 10.69 4.15 11.64
CA VAL A 64 11.71 4.06 10.60
C VAL A 64 13.10 3.95 11.21
N ILE A 65 13.39 4.74 12.25
CA ILE A 65 14.65 4.68 13.00
C ILE A 65 14.80 3.31 13.68
N ALA A 66 13.75 2.78 14.30
CA ALA A 66 13.78 1.47 14.94
C ALA A 66 14.01 0.33 13.93
N ILE A 67 13.38 0.39 12.75
CA ILE A 67 13.63 -0.58 11.65
C ILE A 67 15.09 -0.49 11.20
N ALA A 68 15.57 0.72 10.94
CA ALA A 68 16.94 0.94 10.48
C ALA A 68 17.97 0.46 11.52
N ALA A 69 17.76 0.75 12.80
CA ALA A 69 18.60 0.28 13.89
C ALA A 69 18.58 -1.25 14.01
N ALA A 70 17.40 -1.88 13.94
CA ALA A 70 17.26 -3.34 13.98
C ALA A 70 17.97 -4.03 12.81
N LEU A 71 17.94 -3.43 11.61
CA LEU A 71 18.64 -3.94 10.43
C LEU A 71 20.17 -3.78 10.52
N GLN A 72 20.65 -2.80 11.29
CA GLN A 72 22.08 -2.54 11.47
C GLN A 72 22.71 -3.37 12.60
N THR A 73 21.92 -3.79 13.59
CA THR A 73 22.42 -4.60 14.70
C THR A 73 22.70 -6.05 14.26
N ARG A 74 23.93 -6.32 13.79
CA ARG A 74 24.40 -7.68 13.47
C ARG A 74 24.69 -8.55 14.71
N SER A 75 24.69 -7.95 15.90
CA SER A 75 25.19 -8.56 17.13
C SER A 75 24.09 -9.11 18.06
N VAL A 76 22.81 -8.99 17.70
CA VAL A 76 21.70 -9.46 18.53
C VAL A 76 21.25 -10.84 18.11
N GLY A 77 20.89 -11.68 19.07
CA GLY A 77 20.37 -13.02 18.82
C GLY A 77 19.16 -13.01 17.87
N PRO A 78 18.95 -14.08 17.08
CA PRO A 78 17.95 -14.13 16.02
C PRO A 78 16.53 -13.83 16.51
N ALA A 79 16.17 -14.28 17.71
CA ALA A 79 14.88 -13.99 18.33
C ALA A 79 14.65 -12.49 18.58
N THR A 80 15.68 -11.79 19.07
CA THR A 80 15.63 -10.36 19.37
C THR A 80 15.54 -9.55 18.08
N SER A 81 16.27 -9.95 17.04
CA SER A 81 16.21 -9.33 15.72
C SER A 81 14.83 -9.48 15.08
N VAL A 82 14.21 -10.66 15.18
CA VAL A 82 12.83 -10.90 14.70
C VAL A 82 11.82 -10.07 15.48
N ALA A 83 11.94 -10.00 16.81
CA ALA A 83 11.04 -9.20 17.65
C ALA A 83 11.16 -7.69 17.37
N LEU A 84 12.39 -7.18 17.23
CA LEU A 84 12.66 -5.79 16.87
C LEU A 84 12.12 -5.46 15.49
N LEU A 85 12.38 -6.33 14.49
CA LEU A 85 11.88 -6.15 13.14
C LEU A 85 10.35 -6.14 13.13
N GLY A 86 9.71 -7.13 13.78
CA GLY A 86 8.25 -7.23 13.87
C GLY A 86 7.62 -6.02 14.58
N GLY A 87 8.17 -5.59 15.71
CA GLY A 87 7.72 -4.41 16.44
C GLY A 87 7.86 -3.12 15.64
N ALA A 88 8.98 -2.97 14.94
CA ALA A 88 9.24 -1.79 14.13
C ALA A 88 8.36 -1.76 12.86
N LEU A 89 8.11 -2.91 12.23
CA LEU A 89 7.17 -3.07 11.11
C LEU A 89 5.73 -2.74 11.54
N LEU A 90 5.33 -3.19 12.73
CA LEU A 90 4.00 -2.88 13.29
C LEU A 90 3.85 -1.39 13.59
N LEU A 91 4.87 -0.76 14.20
CA LEU A 91 4.88 0.67 14.47
C LEU A 91 4.86 1.49 13.17
N PHE A 92 5.58 1.02 12.14
CA PHE A 92 5.56 1.61 10.81
C PHE A 92 4.18 1.51 10.17
N LEU A 93 3.53 0.35 10.23
CA LEU A 93 2.19 0.13 9.70
C LEU A 93 1.16 1.06 10.36
N VAL A 94 1.21 1.16 11.70
CA VAL A 94 0.35 2.07 12.47
C VAL A 94 0.59 3.52 12.07
N ALA A 95 1.85 3.92 11.93
CA ALA A 95 2.20 5.27 11.56
C ALA A 95 1.79 5.63 10.13
N VAL A 96 1.96 4.72 9.17
CA VAL A 96 1.50 4.90 7.79
C VAL A 96 -0.01 5.00 7.71
N LEU A 97 -0.74 4.09 8.36
CA LEU A 97 -2.20 4.10 8.36
C LEU A 97 -2.77 5.38 8.99
N THR A 98 -2.10 5.90 10.02
CA THR A 98 -2.52 7.15 10.65
C THR A 98 -2.09 8.40 9.86
N ALA A 99 -0.94 8.37 9.18
CA ALA A 99 -0.46 9.42 8.29
C ALA A 99 -1.31 9.53 7.01
N GLY A 100 -1.86 8.41 6.52
CA GLY A 100 -2.70 8.38 5.32
C GLY A 100 -3.88 9.36 5.38
N SER A 101 -4.58 9.44 6.52
CA SER A 101 -5.66 10.43 6.73
C SER A 101 -5.19 11.89 6.67
N ALA A 102 -3.99 12.18 7.16
CA ALA A 102 -3.41 13.51 7.12
C ALA A 102 -2.96 13.89 5.71
N TRP A 103 -2.39 12.92 4.97
CA TRP A 103 -2.08 13.05 3.56
C TRP A 103 -3.32 13.38 2.74
N VAL A 104 -4.41 12.62 2.92
CA VAL A 104 -5.68 12.88 2.23
C VAL A 104 -6.24 14.26 2.60
N GLY A 105 -6.19 14.65 3.87
CA GLY A 105 -6.62 15.98 4.30
C GLY A 105 -5.77 17.12 3.70
N TRP A 106 -4.46 16.95 3.62
CA TRP A 106 -3.56 17.90 2.95
C TRP A 106 -3.86 17.97 1.44
N ARG A 107 -4.02 16.83 0.77
CA ARG A 107 -4.35 16.78 -0.66
C ARG A 107 -5.70 17.39 -0.97
N ALA A 108 -6.72 17.13 -0.15
CA ALA A 108 -8.03 17.74 -0.30
C ALA A 108 -7.95 19.28 -0.13
N ARG A 109 -7.13 19.79 0.79
CA ARG A 109 -6.88 21.24 0.91
C ARG A 109 -6.21 21.81 -0.34
N ARG A 110 -5.22 21.11 -0.90
CA ARG A 110 -4.54 21.54 -2.14
C ARG A 110 -5.48 21.52 -3.34
N LEU A 111 -6.30 20.48 -3.50
CA LEU A 111 -7.29 20.37 -4.59
C LEU A 111 -8.36 21.46 -4.52
N ALA A 112 -8.83 21.80 -3.31
CA ALA A 112 -9.79 22.88 -3.12
C ALA A 112 -9.26 24.26 -3.57
N ARG A 113 -7.93 24.46 -3.59
CA ARG A 113 -7.29 25.71 -4.05
C ARG A 113 -7.08 25.79 -5.56
N SER A 114 -7.35 24.71 -6.31
CA SER A 114 -7.06 24.66 -7.75
C SER A 114 -8.02 25.47 -8.63
N GLY A 115 -9.16 25.90 -8.09
CA GLY A 115 -10.21 26.62 -8.83
C GLY A 115 -11.02 25.76 -9.81
N ARG A 116 -10.61 24.52 -10.10
CA ARG A 116 -11.33 23.61 -11.01
C ARG A 116 -12.51 22.96 -10.29
N ALA A 117 -13.72 23.06 -10.85
CA ALA A 117 -14.93 22.50 -10.24
C ALA A 117 -14.80 21.01 -9.87
N VAL A 118 -14.19 20.20 -10.74
CA VAL A 118 -13.94 18.76 -10.49
C VAL A 118 -13.03 18.55 -9.28
N ASP A 119 -11.97 19.34 -9.15
CA ASP A 119 -11.01 19.22 -8.05
C ASP A 119 -11.61 19.71 -6.72
N VAL A 120 -12.46 20.74 -6.75
CA VAL A 120 -13.20 21.23 -5.57
C VAL A 120 -14.23 20.19 -5.10
N LEU A 121 -15.00 19.60 -6.00
CA LEU A 121 -15.93 18.51 -5.68
C LEU A 121 -15.20 17.25 -5.22
N ALA A 122 -14.05 16.94 -5.81
CA ALA A 122 -13.21 15.85 -5.35
C ALA A 122 -12.70 16.12 -3.92
N ALA A 123 -12.24 17.33 -3.64
CA ALA A 123 -11.78 17.76 -2.32
C ALA A 123 -12.88 17.68 -1.26
N ALA A 124 -14.11 18.09 -1.57
CA ALA A 124 -15.24 18.03 -0.64
C ALA A 124 -15.51 16.58 -0.17
N GLY A 125 -15.57 15.62 -1.09
CA GLY A 125 -15.76 14.22 -0.70
C GLY A 125 -14.54 13.59 -0.03
N LEU A 126 -13.32 13.94 -0.43
CA LEU A 126 -12.11 13.49 0.27
C LEU A 126 -12.04 13.99 1.72
N ARG A 127 -12.60 15.17 2.02
CA ARG A 127 -12.72 15.67 3.40
C ARG A 127 -13.75 14.87 4.20
N ALA A 128 -14.93 14.63 3.62
CA ALA A 128 -15.99 13.83 4.22
C ALA A 128 -15.52 12.39 4.51
N LEU A 129 -14.64 11.86 3.68
CA LEU A 129 -14.15 10.48 3.75
C LEU A 129 -12.67 10.37 4.14
N SER A 130 -12.13 11.38 4.82
CA SER A 130 -10.69 11.45 5.15
C SER A 130 -10.17 10.22 5.92
N GLY A 131 -11.00 9.59 6.74
CA GLY A 131 -10.69 8.34 7.44
C GLY A 131 -10.57 7.13 6.50
N PRO A 132 -11.66 6.68 5.85
CA PRO A 132 -11.64 5.56 4.91
C PRO A 132 -10.65 5.76 3.74
N ALA A 133 -10.64 6.94 3.13
CA ALA A 133 -9.69 7.29 2.08
C ALA A 133 -8.25 7.27 2.61
N GLY A 134 -8.02 7.73 3.84
CA GLY A 134 -6.71 7.69 4.49
C GLY A 134 -6.19 6.27 4.71
N ARG A 135 -7.06 5.33 5.14
CA ARG A 135 -6.70 3.91 5.29
C ARG A 135 -6.33 3.27 3.95
N THR A 136 -7.12 3.57 2.91
CA THR A 136 -6.85 3.10 1.55
C THR A 136 -5.51 3.63 1.07
N ALA A 137 -5.25 4.94 1.19
CA ALA A 137 -3.96 5.55 0.85
C ALA A 137 -2.79 4.90 1.61
N GLY A 138 -2.96 4.64 2.91
CA GLY A 138 -1.96 3.94 3.72
C GLY A 138 -1.68 2.53 3.21
N SER A 139 -2.73 1.74 2.93
CA SER A 139 -2.57 0.38 2.41
C SER A 139 -1.89 0.33 1.03
N VAL A 140 -2.26 1.25 0.13
CA VAL A 140 -1.64 1.34 -1.19
C VAL A 140 -0.18 1.81 -1.09
N PHE A 141 0.13 2.70 -0.15
CA PHE A 141 1.51 3.08 0.14
C PHE A 141 2.36 1.91 0.64
N VAL A 142 1.85 1.09 1.58
CA VAL A 142 2.55 -0.12 2.05
C VAL A 142 2.75 -1.12 0.90
N ALA A 143 1.73 -1.33 0.07
CA ALA A 143 1.84 -2.18 -1.12
C ALA A 143 2.92 -1.66 -2.07
N GLY A 144 3.01 -0.34 -2.25
CA GLY A 144 4.08 0.30 -3.02
C GLY A 144 5.46 0.04 -2.43
N ILE A 145 5.62 0.15 -1.11
CA ILE A 145 6.90 -0.15 -0.43
C ILE A 145 7.31 -1.60 -0.69
N ALA A 146 6.39 -2.55 -0.49
CA ALA A 146 6.67 -3.96 -0.72
C ALA A 146 7.13 -4.20 -2.16
N LEU A 147 6.47 -3.55 -3.12
CA LEU A 147 6.81 -3.64 -4.53
C LEU A 147 8.17 -3.00 -4.88
N GLY A 148 8.51 -1.88 -4.23
CA GLY A 148 9.82 -1.24 -4.37
C GLY A 148 10.97 -2.05 -3.76
N ILE A 149 10.74 -2.70 -2.62
CA ILE A 149 11.73 -3.62 -2.02
C ILE A 149 11.89 -4.85 -2.92
N ALA A 150 10.77 -5.42 -3.38
CA ALA A 150 10.74 -6.56 -4.29
C ALA A 150 11.52 -6.30 -5.59
N SER A 151 11.37 -5.10 -6.19
CA SER A 151 12.08 -4.76 -7.42
C SER A 151 13.59 -4.67 -7.21
N VAL A 152 14.03 -4.07 -6.11
CA VAL A 152 15.45 -3.98 -5.78
C VAL A 152 16.05 -5.35 -5.48
N LEU A 153 15.36 -6.19 -4.69
CA LEU A 153 15.79 -7.57 -4.44
C LEU A 153 15.91 -8.36 -5.74
N THR A 154 14.92 -8.24 -6.62
CA THR A 154 14.94 -8.91 -7.93
C THR A 154 16.13 -8.43 -8.77
N ALA A 155 16.42 -7.13 -8.78
CA ALA A 155 17.57 -6.58 -9.49
C ALA A 155 18.90 -7.14 -8.96
N VAL A 156 19.06 -7.21 -7.63
CA VAL A 156 20.26 -7.79 -6.98
C VAL A 156 20.42 -9.28 -7.31
N LEU A 157 19.31 -10.03 -7.34
CA LEU A 157 19.33 -11.46 -7.66
C LEU A 157 19.69 -11.72 -9.14
N LEU A 158 19.26 -10.85 -10.05
CA LEU A 158 19.53 -10.98 -11.48
C LEU A 158 20.98 -10.65 -11.86
N THR A 159 21.68 -9.82 -11.08
CA THR A 159 23.06 -9.46 -11.41
C THR A 159 24.11 -10.45 -10.96
N GLY A 160 23.76 -11.43 -10.13
CA GLY A 160 24.59 -12.62 -9.96
C GLY A 160 25.93 -12.42 -9.25
N ASP A 161 26.21 -11.23 -8.68
CA ASP A 161 27.46 -10.98 -7.92
C ASP A 161 27.57 -11.82 -6.63
N GLY A 162 26.52 -12.57 -6.26
CA GLY A 162 26.47 -13.43 -5.08
C GLY A 162 26.48 -14.93 -5.40
N TYR A 163 27.66 -15.53 -5.51
CA TYR A 163 28.00 -16.93 -5.15
C TYR A 163 26.98 -18.08 -5.43
N GLY A 164 26.23 -18.08 -6.54
CA GLY A 164 25.39 -19.24 -6.90
C GLY A 164 24.60 -19.11 -8.21
N GLY A 165 24.41 -20.23 -8.91
CA GLY A 165 23.58 -20.28 -10.12
C GLY A 165 22.12 -19.90 -9.86
N LEU A 166 21.42 -19.46 -10.92
CA LEU A 166 20.00 -19.05 -10.92
C LEU A 166 19.07 -19.99 -10.11
N SER A 167 19.36 -21.30 -10.13
CA SER A 167 18.60 -22.30 -9.38
C SER A 167 18.57 -22.08 -7.86
N GLY A 168 19.61 -21.46 -7.28
CA GLY A 168 19.66 -21.13 -5.85
C GLY A 168 18.77 -19.94 -5.47
N HIS A 169 18.43 -19.10 -6.43
CA HIS A 169 17.69 -17.85 -6.23
C HIS A 169 16.21 -17.95 -6.60
N LEU A 170 15.81 -19.00 -7.34
CA LEU A 170 14.43 -19.25 -7.76
C LEU A 170 13.41 -19.19 -6.62
N PRO A 171 13.63 -19.80 -5.43
CA PRO A 171 12.65 -19.73 -4.34
C PRO A 171 12.44 -18.30 -3.83
N GLY A 172 13.51 -17.51 -3.71
CA GLY A 172 13.44 -16.13 -3.28
C GLY A 172 12.69 -15.24 -4.28
N LEU A 173 12.95 -15.44 -5.59
CA LEU A 173 12.23 -14.75 -6.65
C LEU A 173 10.75 -15.12 -6.66
N ALA A 174 10.41 -16.40 -6.52
CA ALA A 174 9.04 -16.87 -6.49
C ALA A 174 8.27 -16.28 -5.28
N LEU A 175 8.88 -16.27 -4.10
CA LEU A 175 8.28 -15.67 -2.90
C LEU A 175 8.09 -14.17 -3.06
N THR A 176 9.09 -13.46 -3.60
CA THR A 176 9.04 -12.01 -3.83
C THR A 176 7.96 -11.64 -4.84
N ALA A 177 7.88 -12.38 -5.95
CA ALA A 177 6.85 -12.20 -6.97
C ALA A 177 5.44 -12.48 -6.41
N THR A 178 5.30 -13.55 -5.62
CA THR A 178 4.02 -13.90 -4.97
C THR A 178 3.59 -12.81 -3.97
N ALA A 179 4.51 -12.32 -3.15
CA ALA A 179 4.24 -11.24 -2.20
C ALA A 179 3.85 -9.93 -2.91
N ALA A 180 4.54 -9.58 -4.00
CA ALA A 180 4.20 -8.42 -4.81
C ALA A 180 2.82 -8.56 -5.46
N PHE A 181 2.51 -9.73 -6.01
CA PHE A 181 1.20 -10.03 -6.59
C PHE A 181 0.07 -9.93 -5.55
N LEU A 182 0.25 -10.53 -4.38
CA LEU A 182 -0.71 -10.43 -3.27
C LEU A 182 -0.88 -8.99 -2.81
N ALA A 183 0.19 -8.20 -2.72
CA ALA A 183 0.11 -6.78 -2.36
C ALA A 183 -0.72 -5.99 -3.38
N VAL A 184 -0.56 -6.27 -4.68
CA VAL A 184 -1.39 -5.67 -5.75
C VAL A 184 -2.85 -6.09 -5.61
N LEU A 185 -3.14 -7.37 -5.38
CA LEU A 185 -4.52 -7.85 -5.18
C LEU A 185 -5.18 -7.21 -3.96
N VAL A 186 -4.49 -7.16 -2.82
CA VAL A 186 -4.99 -6.51 -1.60
C VAL A 186 -5.24 -5.02 -1.84
N ALA A 187 -4.36 -4.34 -2.58
CA ALA A 187 -4.57 -2.95 -2.95
C ALA A 187 -5.82 -2.79 -3.84
N ILE A 188 -6.02 -3.64 -4.85
CA ILE A 188 -7.20 -3.60 -5.74
C ILE A 188 -8.48 -3.87 -4.94
N ALA A 189 -8.48 -4.91 -4.10
CA ALA A 189 -9.62 -5.24 -3.25
C ALA A 189 -9.96 -4.08 -2.30
N GLY A 190 -8.96 -3.52 -1.63
CA GLY A 190 -9.12 -2.34 -0.78
C GLY A 190 -9.67 -1.12 -1.53
N MET A 191 -9.19 -0.88 -2.76
CA MET A 191 -9.72 0.17 -3.63
C MET A 191 -11.18 -0.06 -4.01
N THR A 192 -11.56 -1.29 -4.39
CA THR A 192 -12.95 -1.61 -4.75
C THR A 192 -13.90 -1.47 -3.57
N LEU A 193 -13.51 -1.93 -2.38
CA LEU A 193 -14.29 -1.81 -1.16
C LEU A 193 -14.45 -0.35 -0.76
N ALA A 194 -13.36 0.43 -0.77
CA ALA A 194 -13.40 1.85 -0.47
C ALA A 194 -14.27 2.63 -1.47
N ALA A 195 -14.24 2.28 -2.76
CA ALA A 195 -15.07 2.89 -3.78
C ALA A 195 -16.56 2.53 -3.61
N ALA A 196 -16.86 1.29 -3.22
CA ALA A 196 -18.22 0.84 -2.93
C ALA A 196 -18.78 1.56 -1.69
N ASP A 197 -18.00 1.65 -0.61
CA ASP A 197 -18.37 2.37 0.60
C ASP A 197 -18.56 3.88 0.34
N ASP A 198 -17.69 4.50 -0.48
CA ASP A 198 -17.84 5.89 -0.92
C ASP A 198 -19.18 6.08 -1.65
N LEU A 199 -19.55 5.19 -2.58
CA LEU A 199 -20.83 5.29 -3.28
C LEU A 199 -22.04 5.17 -2.37
N VAL A 200 -22.01 4.26 -1.38
CA VAL A 200 -23.12 4.10 -0.42
C VAL A 200 -23.25 5.36 0.44
N THR A 201 -22.13 5.87 0.95
CA THR A 201 -22.12 7.02 1.87
C THR A 201 -22.38 8.36 1.17
N THR A 202 -22.01 8.49 -0.11
CA THR A 202 -22.16 9.74 -0.87
C THR A 202 -23.33 9.75 -1.84
N ARG A 203 -24.18 8.72 -1.86
CA ARG A 203 -25.36 8.64 -2.75
C ARG A 203 -26.21 9.90 -2.72
N ARG A 204 -26.54 10.42 -1.53
CA ARG A 204 -27.33 11.67 -1.37
C ARG A 204 -26.61 12.90 -1.94
N ALA A 205 -25.30 12.99 -1.73
CA ALA A 205 -24.49 14.10 -2.27
C ALA A 205 -24.35 14.02 -3.80
N LEU A 206 -24.31 12.80 -4.37
CA LEU A 206 -24.32 12.59 -5.82
C LEU A 206 -25.69 12.94 -6.41
N ALA A 207 -26.79 12.53 -5.77
CA ALA A 207 -28.14 12.88 -6.21
C ALA A 207 -28.39 14.39 -6.14
N SER A 208 -27.95 15.08 -5.09
CA SER A 208 -28.10 16.54 -4.99
C SER A 208 -27.22 17.29 -5.99
N THR A 209 -25.99 16.84 -6.24
CA THR A 209 -25.13 17.46 -7.27
C THR A 209 -25.67 17.21 -8.68
N ALA A 210 -26.24 16.03 -8.95
CA ALA A 210 -26.95 15.74 -10.19
C ALA A 210 -28.22 16.62 -10.34
N ALA A 211 -28.99 16.81 -9.27
CA ALA A 211 -30.15 17.71 -9.27
C ALA A 211 -29.78 19.18 -9.52
N LEU A 212 -28.58 19.60 -9.12
CA LEU A 212 -27.99 20.91 -9.45
C LEU A 212 -27.45 20.99 -10.90
N GLY A 213 -27.70 19.97 -11.73
CA GLY A 213 -27.34 19.97 -13.16
C GLY A 213 -25.93 19.43 -13.45
N ALA A 214 -25.25 18.81 -12.50
CA ALA A 214 -23.93 18.22 -12.77
C ALA A 214 -24.06 17.04 -13.77
N SER A 215 -23.38 17.15 -14.91
CA SER A 215 -23.38 16.07 -15.90
C SER A 215 -22.81 14.76 -15.32
N PRO A 216 -23.31 13.57 -15.74
CA PRO A 216 -22.76 12.28 -15.32
C PRO A 216 -21.26 12.14 -15.63
N ALA A 217 -20.79 12.73 -16.73
CA ALA A 217 -19.38 12.76 -17.09
C ALA A 217 -18.53 13.56 -16.07
N THR A 218 -19.10 14.61 -15.47
CA THR A 218 -18.43 15.37 -14.40
C THR A 218 -18.30 14.52 -13.13
N LEU A 219 -19.36 13.79 -12.76
CA LEU A 219 -19.33 12.89 -11.59
C LEU A 219 -18.31 11.76 -11.77
N ASP A 220 -18.26 11.14 -12.96
CA ASP A 220 -17.26 10.12 -13.31
C ASP A 220 -15.82 10.68 -13.17
N ARG A 221 -15.58 11.93 -13.63
CA ARG A 221 -14.28 12.60 -13.47
C ARG A 221 -13.95 12.87 -12.01
N VAL A 222 -14.91 13.30 -11.19
CA VAL A 222 -14.73 13.54 -9.75
C VAL A 222 -14.34 12.24 -9.05
N GLN A 223 -15.07 11.14 -9.29
CA GLN A 223 -14.78 9.85 -8.67
C GLN A 223 -13.40 9.32 -9.10
N ARG A 224 -13.08 9.40 -10.40
CA ARG A 224 -11.76 9.02 -10.92
C ARG A 224 -10.65 9.83 -10.26
N ARG A 225 -10.84 11.14 -10.09
CA ARG A 225 -9.87 12.03 -9.46
C ARG A 225 -9.66 11.68 -7.98
N ARG A 226 -10.73 11.39 -7.24
CA ARG A 226 -10.64 10.94 -5.83
C ARG A 226 -9.84 9.64 -5.72
N LEU A 227 -10.18 8.65 -6.54
CA LEU A 227 -9.46 7.37 -6.56
C LEU A 227 -7.97 7.57 -6.87
N GLN A 228 -7.63 8.34 -7.91
CA GLN A 228 -6.23 8.61 -8.27
C GLN A 228 -5.41 9.24 -7.14
N VAL A 229 -6.00 10.18 -6.40
CA VAL A 229 -5.32 10.87 -5.29
C VAL A 229 -5.01 9.91 -4.13
N VAL A 230 -5.90 8.95 -3.90
CA VAL A 230 -5.82 7.97 -2.81
C VAL A 230 -4.98 6.75 -3.19
N THR A 231 -4.73 6.51 -4.48
CA THR A 231 -4.11 5.26 -4.95
C THR A 231 -2.80 5.51 -5.68
N VAL A 232 -2.82 6.24 -6.80
CA VAL A 232 -1.66 6.45 -7.66
C VAL A 232 -0.53 7.18 -6.93
N THR A 233 -0.85 8.27 -6.22
CA THR A 233 0.21 9.05 -5.54
C THR A 233 0.82 8.29 -4.36
N PRO A 234 0.02 7.66 -3.47
CA PRO A 234 0.57 6.82 -2.41
C PRO A 234 1.33 5.59 -2.94
N MET A 235 0.86 4.94 -4.02
CA MET A 235 1.59 3.83 -4.65
C MET A 235 2.97 4.29 -5.11
N ALA A 236 3.04 5.37 -5.90
CA ALA A 236 4.29 5.88 -6.41
C ALA A 236 5.25 6.29 -5.29
N ALA A 237 4.75 6.98 -4.26
CA ALA A 237 5.54 7.33 -3.09
C ALA A 237 6.04 6.09 -2.34
N GLY A 238 5.19 5.07 -2.20
CA GLY A 238 5.55 3.81 -1.57
C GLY A 238 6.66 3.08 -2.34
N VAL A 239 6.53 2.95 -3.66
CA VAL A 239 7.54 2.31 -4.52
C VAL A 239 8.88 3.03 -4.40
N LEU A 240 8.88 4.37 -4.47
CA LEU A 240 10.09 5.17 -4.31
C LEU A 240 10.73 4.98 -2.93
N VAL A 241 9.92 5.00 -1.86
CA VAL A 241 10.41 4.76 -0.50
C VAL A 241 10.96 3.35 -0.36
N GLY A 242 10.27 2.33 -0.85
CA GLY A 242 10.74 0.94 -0.79
C GLY A 242 12.05 0.72 -1.54
N ALA A 243 12.20 1.36 -2.71
CA ALA A 243 13.42 1.29 -3.51
C ALA A 243 14.61 1.99 -2.82
N VAL A 244 14.38 3.05 -2.05
CA VAL A 244 15.43 3.82 -1.34
C VAL A 244 15.77 3.21 0.02
N VAL A 245 14.78 2.70 0.76
CA VAL A 245 14.96 2.17 2.12
C VAL A 245 15.80 0.91 2.12
N TYR A 246 15.73 0.09 1.08
CA TYR A 246 16.63 -1.04 0.94
C TYR A 246 18.04 -0.53 0.61
N PRO A 247 19.07 -0.82 1.42
CA PRO A 247 20.41 -0.20 1.31
C PRO A 247 21.22 -0.60 0.07
N ALA A 248 20.58 -1.14 -0.98
CA ALA A 248 21.21 -1.42 -2.26
C ALA A 248 21.94 -0.23 -2.90
N PRO A 249 21.51 1.05 -2.81
CA PRO A 249 22.24 2.14 -3.46
C PRO A 249 23.67 2.34 -2.92
N LEU A 250 23.96 1.84 -1.71
CA LEU A 250 25.29 1.88 -1.11
C LEU A 250 26.16 0.68 -1.50
N ILE A 251 25.56 -0.37 -2.08
CA ILE A 251 26.18 -1.67 -2.34
C ILE A 251 26.23 -1.98 -3.85
N VAL A 252 25.30 -1.41 -4.61
CA VAL A 252 25.00 -1.77 -5.99
C VAL A 252 25.35 -0.60 -6.91
N SER A 253 26.01 -0.90 -8.03
CA SER A 253 26.39 0.09 -9.05
C SER A 253 25.17 0.85 -9.62
N SER A 254 25.36 2.13 -9.93
CA SER A 254 24.34 3.07 -10.43
C SER A 254 23.35 2.55 -11.50
N PRO A 255 23.72 1.71 -12.49
CA PRO A 255 22.76 1.24 -13.51
C PRO A 255 21.62 0.36 -12.96
N LEU A 256 21.83 -0.32 -11.83
CA LEU A 256 20.83 -1.27 -11.30
C LEU A 256 19.75 -0.58 -10.49
N PHE A 257 20.10 0.55 -9.87
CA PHE A 257 19.11 1.44 -9.29
C PHE A 257 18.15 1.98 -10.36
N LEU A 258 18.66 2.30 -11.57
CA LEU A 258 17.83 2.72 -12.71
C LEU A 258 16.92 1.58 -13.21
N ALA A 259 17.43 0.35 -13.26
CA ALA A 259 16.61 -0.82 -13.63
C ALA A 259 15.48 -1.08 -12.61
N ALA A 260 15.77 -0.97 -11.32
CA ALA A 260 14.76 -1.10 -10.26
C ALA A 260 13.72 0.04 -10.30
N LEU A 261 14.14 1.25 -10.66
CA LEU A 261 13.25 2.39 -10.93
C LEU A 261 12.31 2.15 -12.12
N GLY A 262 12.69 1.28 -13.07
CA GLY A 262 11.83 0.84 -14.17
C GLY A 262 10.53 0.17 -13.73
N VAL A 263 10.45 -0.32 -12.50
CA VAL A 263 9.21 -0.88 -11.92
C VAL A 263 8.18 0.21 -11.57
N LEU A 264 8.62 1.44 -11.29
CA LEU A 264 7.75 2.56 -10.97
C LEU A 264 6.70 2.86 -12.06
N PRO A 265 7.05 3.06 -13.35
CA PRO A 265 6.06 3.31 -14.38
C PRO A 265 5.09 2.14 -14.56
N VAL A 266 5.56 0.89 -14.45
CA VAL A 266 4.71 -0.31 -14.54
C VAL A 266 3.70 -0.35 -13.40
N ALA A 267 4.15 -0.13 -12.16
CA ALA A 267 3.27 -0.08 -10.99
C ALA A 267 2.23 1.03 -11.09
N VAL A 268 2.64 2.22 -11.52
CA VAL A 268 1.76 3.38 -11.73
C VAL A 268 0.72 3.08 -12.82
N LEU A 269 1.14 2.50 -13.94
CA LEU A 269 0.25 2.09 -15.04
C LEU A 269 -0.77 1.04 -14.58
N LEU A 270 -0.34 0.02 -13.84
CA LEU A 270 -1.21 -1.02 -13.31
C LEU A 270 -2.26 -0.43 -12.35
N VAL A 271 -1.86 0.42 -11.40
CA VAL A 271 -2.80 1.07 -10.49
C VAL A 271 -3.74 2.01 -11.23
N TRP A 272 -3.25 2.73 -12.23
CA TRP A 272 -4.07 3.60 -13.05
C TRP A 272 -5.10 2.81 -13.88
N ALA A 273 -4.70 1.69 -14.47
CA ALA A 273 -5.57 0.78 -15.20
C ALA A 273 -6.62 0.14 -14.28
N ALA A 274 -6.22 -0.31 -13.09
CA ALA A 274 -7.13 -0.82 -12.07
C ALA A 274 -8.15 0.25 -11.65
N CYS A 275 -7.71 1.48 -11.39
CA CYS A 275 -8.62 2.61 -11.11
C CYS A 275 -9.62 2.83 -12.25
N ALA A 276 -9.17 2.78 -13.50
CA ALA A 276 -10.05 2.91 -14.65
C ALA A 276 -11.06 1.76 -14.74
N ALA A 277 -10.63 0.52 -14.48
CA ALA A 277 -11.49 -0.65 -14.47
C ALA A 277 -12.55 -0.56 -13.36
N VAL A 278 -12.17 -0.19 -12.14
CA VAL A 278 -13.10 0.00 -11.01
C VAL A 278 -14.15 1.06 -11.34
N VAL A 279 -13.74 2.21 -11.91
CA VAL A 279 -14.70 3.25 -12.34
C VAL A 279 -15.64 2.73 -13.42
N ARG A 280 -15.15 1.95 -14.40
CA ARG A 280 -16.01 1.35 -15.43
C ARG A 280 -17.04 0.40 -14.84
N VAL A 281 -16.62 -0.48 -13.91
CA VAL A 281 -17.51 -1.44 -13.24
C VAL A 281 -18.56 -0.73 -12.39
N LEU A 282 -18.18 0.36 -11.73
CA LEU A 282 -19.08 1.14 -10.88
C LEU A 282 -20.00 2.10 -11.67
N ARG A 283 -19.78 2.28 -12.97
CA ARG A 283 -20.51 3.25 -13.80
C ARG A 283 -22.02 2.99 -13.86
N SER A 284 -22.45 1.73 -13.83
CA SER A 284 -23.87 1.39 -13.78
C SER A 284 -24.48 1.81 -12.43
N ARG A 285 -23.77 1.57 -11.33
CA ARG A 285 -24.19 1.96 -9.98
C ARG A 285 -24.18 3.48 -9.78
N THR A 286 -23.22 4.21 -10.35
CA THR A 286 -23.18 5.68 -10.27
C THR A 286 -24.36 6.31 -11.00
N ARG A 287 -24.75 5.77 -12.16
CA ARG A 287 -25.95 6.21 -12.89
C ARG A 287 -27.22 5.99 -12.06
N LEU A 288 -27.39 4.82 -11.46
CA LEU A 288 -28.53 4.52 -10.57
C LEU A 288 -28.53 5.37 -9.29
N ALA A 289 -27.35 5.74 -8.80
CA ALA A 289 -27.21 6.61 -7.63
C ALA A 289 -27.53 8.09 -7.94
N ALA A 290 -27.32 8.52 -9.19
CA ALA A 290 -27.58 9.89 -9.65
C ALA A 290 -29.03 10.13 -10.07
N ASP A 291 -29.86 9.09 -10.16
CA ASP A 291 -31.26 9.22 -10.53
C ASP A 291 -32.03 10.00 -9.44
N PRO A 292 -32.73 11.11 -9.78
CA PRO A 292 -33.53 11.87 -8.83
C PRO A 292 -34.65 11.04 -8.17
N SER A 293 -35.06 9.91 -8.74
CA SER A 293 -35.98 8.96 -8.08
C SER A 293 -35.44 8.48 -6.73
N SER A 294 -34.12 8.41 -6.56
CA SER A 294 -33.45 8.03 -5.31
C SER A 294 -33.63 9.03 -4.17
N LEU A 295 -34.10 10.25 -4.44
CA LEU A 295 -34.45 11.23 -3.41
C LEU A 295 -35.85 11.00 -2.82
N ARG A 296 -36.71 10.20 -3.46
CA ARG A 296 -38.12 10.00 -3.04
C ARG A 296 -38.33 8.84 -2.07
N VAL A 297 -37.39 7.90 -1.99
CA VAL A 297 -37.56 6.60 -1.31
C VAL A 297 -36.86 6.58 0.06
N ALA A 298 -36.38 7.72 0.56
CA ALA A 298 -35.44 7.78 1.68
C ALA A 298 -35.85 8.74 2.79
#